data_AF-A0A940FZY2-F1
#
_entry.id   AF-A0A940FZY2-F1
#
_cell.length_a   1.000
_cell.length_b   1.000
_cell.length_c   1.000
_cell.angle_alpha   90.00
_cell.angle_beta   90.00
_cell.angle_gamma   90.00
#
_symmetry.space_group_name_H-M   'P 1'
#
loop_
_entity.id
_entity.type
_entity.pdbx_description
1 polymer ?
#
loop_
_entity_poly.entity_id
_entity_poly.type
_entity_poly.pdbx_seq_one_letter_code
_entity_poly.pdbx_strand_id
1 'polypeptide(L)'
;PGEVDYAALPVIARAAASIKPDGEAAADNTPWLIAAMFSGGYDRNAARWAGALDALSAAAKDRSWALLATGAPETRVDLSAKRIESFVKQDESLEGRLGHFLVAALGGLDRLPRDQRADLLQRVSIDTTPRTLWARMISASAARGEKGTVALLAAAGLQAANWNDVPPVQLYFITAALHRVGLDPYARMIAAEAMARTG
;
A
#
# COMPACT_ATOMS: atom_id res chain seq x y z
N PRO A 1 12.10 15.96 3.19
CA PRO A 1 10.90 16.52 2.51
C PRO A 1 9.99 17.19 3.55
N GLY A 2 9.52 18.42 3.31
CA GLY A 2 8.59 19.11 4.21
C GLY A 2 7.34 18.25 4.44
N GLU A 3 6.86 18.24 5.68
CA GLU A 3 5.76 17.39 6.14
C GLU A 3 4.47 17.78 5.39
N VAL A 4 4.11 17.00 4.36
CA VAL A 4 2.82 17.16 3.69
C VAL A 4 1.77 16.57 4.61
N ASP A 5 0.83 17.41 5.08
CA ASP A 5 -0.31 16.92 5.84
C ASP A 5 -1.13 15.99 4.94
N TYR A 6 -1.12 14.69 5.29
CA TYR A 6 -1.85 13.68 4.54
C TYR A 6 -3.35 14.00 4.45
N ALA A 7 -3.91 14.68 5.45
CA ALA A 7 -5.32 15.07 5.45
C ALA A 7 -5.69 16.03 4.30
N ALA A 8 -4.71 16.74 3.73
CA ALA A 8 -4.91 17.62 2.57
C ALA A 8 -4.91 16.86 1.23
N LEU A 9 -4.36 15.64 1.18
CA LEU A 9 -4.18 14.89 -0.07
C LEU A 9 -5.49 14.58 -0.82
N PRO A 10 -6.60 14.16 -0.15
CA PRO A 10 -7.87 13.94 -0.84
C PRO A 10 -8.42 15.21 -1.50
N VAL A 11 -8.18 16.38 -0.90
CA VAL A 11 -8.66 17.68 -1.40
C VAL A 11 -7.94 18.05 -2.70
N ILE A 12 -6.64 17.78 -2.79
CA ILE A 12 -5.83 18.07 -3.98
C ILE A 12 -5.81 16.94 -5.01
N ALA A 13 -6.42 15.79 -4.72
CA ALA A 13 -6.37 14.60 -5.57
C ALA A 13 -6.83 14.87 -7.02
N ARG A 14 -7.89 15.68 -7.18
CA ARG A 14 -8.38 16.07 -8.52
C ARG A 14 -7.38 16.94 -9.27
N ALA A 15 -6.71 17.87 -8.57
CA ALA A 15 -5.68 18.71 -9.16
C ALA A 15 -4.47 17.86 -9.55
N ALA A 16 -4.01 16.97 -8.67
CA ALA A 16 -2.94 16.02 -8.96
C ALA A 16 -3.27 15.13 -10.17
N ALA A 17 -4.52 14.66 -10.28
CA ALA A 17 -4.99 13.84 -11.40
C ALA A 17 -4.99 14.57 -12.76
N SER A 18 -4.92 15.90 -12.77
CA SER A 18 -4.83 16.70 -14.00
C SER A 18 -3.40 16.84 -14.53
N ILE A 19 -2.40 16.54 -13.72
CA ILE A 19 -0.97 16.64 -14.08
C ILE A 19 -0.59 15.45 -14.95
N LYS A 20 0.13 15.72 -16.05
CA LYS A 20 0.65 14.68 -16.93
C LYS A 20 1.98 14.15 -16.39
N PRO A 21 2.22 12.83 -16.46
CA PRO A 21 3.51 12.23 -16.13
C PRO A 21 4.47 12.45 -17.30
N ASP A 22 4.95 13.68 -17.49
CA ASP A 22 6.05 13.98 -18.40
C ASP A 22 7.37 14.15 -17.64
N GLY A 23 8.49 14.09 -18.36
CA GLY A 23 9.83 14.09 -17.77
C GLY A 23 10.20 15.40 -17.07
N GLU A 24 9.53 16.52 -17.38
CA GLU A 24 9.73 17.81 -16.70
C GLU A 24 8.93 17.89 -15.39
N ALA A 25 7.76 17.27 -15.30
CA ALA A 25 6.96 17.18 -14.08
C ALA A 25 7.50 16.17 -13.05
N ALA A 26 8.44 15.31 -13.45
CA ALA A 26 9.05 14.27 -12.63
C ALA A 26 10.01 14.85 -11.57
N ALA A 27 9.44 15.49 -10.54
CA ALA A 27 10.17 16.06 -9.41
C ALA A 27 10.13 15.13 -8.18
N ASP A 28 10.92 15.45 -7.16
CA ASP A 28 10.95 14.74 -5.87
C ASP A 28 9.59 14.65 -5.16
N ASN A 29 8.62 15.48 -5.56
CA ASN A 29 7.25 15.49 -5.02
C ASN A 29 6.31 14.45 -5.69
N THR A 30 6.78 13.71 -6.69
CA THR A 30 5.98 12.70 -7.42
C THR A 30 5.30 11.68 -6.50
N PRO A 31 5.95 11.13 -5.45
CA PRO A 31 5.27 10.23 -4.53
C PRO A 31 4.00 10.84 -3.89
N TRP A 32 4.03 12.14 -3.57
CA TRP A 32 2.87 12.84 -2.99
C TRP A 32 1.74 13.04 -3.99
N LEU A 33 2.05 13.29 -5.26
CA LEU A 33 1.04 13.34 -6.32
C LEU A 33 0.34 11.98 -6.49
N ILE A 34 1.13 10.90 -6.51
CA ILE A 34 0.62 9.52 -6.59
C ILE A 34 -0.26 9.20 -5.36
N ALA A 35 0.23 9.50 -4.15
CA ALA A 35 -0.52 9.30 -2.93
C ALA A 35 -1.83 10.11 -2.91
N ALA A 36 -1.81 11.36 -3.37
CA ALA A 36 -3.01 12.19 -3.50
C ALA A 36 -4.04 11.55 -4.42
N MET A 37 -3.63 11.12 -5.62
CA MET A 37 -4.53 10.46 -6.55
C MET A 37 -5.15 9.19 -5.96
N PHE A 38 -4.38 8.33 -5.27
CA PHE A 38 -4.94 7.16 -4.60
C PHE A 38 -5.90 7.51 -3.47
N SER A 39 -5.59 8.52 -2.65
CA SER A 39 -6.46 8.96 -1.55
C SER A 39 -7.82 9.50 -2.03
N GLY A 40 -7.86 10.07 -3.25
CA GLY A 40 -9.09 10.57 -3.87
C GLY A 40 -9.75 9.58 -4.84
N GLY A 41 -9.29 8.33 -4.93
CA GLY A 41 -9.84 7.31 -5.83
C GLY A 41 -9.53 7.51 -7.32
N TYR A 42 -8.54 8.35 -7.66
CA TYR A 42 -8.03 8.56 -9.02
C TYR A 42 -7.00 7.48 -9.40
N ASP A 43 -7.27 6.21 -9.07
CA ASP A 43 -6.35 5.08 -9.20
C ASP A 43 -5.76 4.93 -10.62
N ARG A 44 -6.59 5.15 -11.65
CA ARG A 44 -6.17 5.06 -13.06
C ARG A 44 -5.24 6.20 -13.46
N ASN A 45 -5.41 7.39 -12.88
CA ASN A 45 -4.52 8.52 -13.12
C ASN A 45 -3.18 8.27 -12.43
N ALA A 46 -3.20 7.77 -11.18
CA ALA A 46 -1.99 7.36 -10.47
C ALA A 46 -1.19 6.31 -11.27
N ALA A 47 -1.86 5.26 -11.78
CA ALA A 47 -1.22 4.19 -12.54
C ALA A 47 -0.46 4.64 -13.80
N ARG A 48 -0.78 5.81 -14.38
CA ARG A 48 -0.07 6.35 -15.55
C ARG A 48 1.37 6.77 -15.22
N TRP A 49 1.66 7.06 -13.96
CA TRP A 49 2.99 7.48 -13.52
C TRP A 49 4.03 6.35 -13.52
N ALA A 50 3.61 5.09 -13.70
CA ALA A 50 4.53 3.95 -13.80
C ALA A 50 5.61 4.14 -14.89
N GLY A 51 5.26 4.77 -16.02
CA GLY A 51 6.20 5.03 -17.11
C GLY A 51 7.17 6.20 -16.87
N ALA A 52 6.95 7.01 -15.83
CA ALA A 52 7.79 8.17 -15.50
C ALA A 52 8.75 7.91 -14.34
N LEU A 53 8.71 6.71 -13.74
CA LEU A 53 9.54 6.39 -12.56
C LEU A 53 11.05 6.45 -12.82
N ASP A 54 11.49 6.18 -14.04
CA ASP A 54 12.91 6.18 -14.39
C ASP A 54 13.52 7.59 -14.46
N ALA A 55 12.68 8.63 -14.57
CA ALA A 55 13.11 10.02 -14.54
C ALA A 55 13.25 10.58 -13.11
N LEU A 56 12.82 9.84 -12.08
CA LEU A 56 12.84 10.28 -10.69
C LEU A 56 14.18 10.03 -10.01
N SER A 57 14.47 10.81 -8.97
CA SER A 57 15.54 10.48 -8.01
C SER A 57 15.31 9.11 -7.37
N ALA A 58 16.37 8.45 -6.90
CA ALA A 58 16.28 7.09 -6.36
C ALA A 58 15.23 6.96 -5.24
N ALA A 59 15.23 7.89 -4.28
CA ALA A 59 14.27 7.90 -3.17
C ALA A 59 12.82 8.12 -3.65
N ALA A 60 12.59 9.07 -4.56
CA ALA A 60 11.27 9.33 -5.12
C ALA A 60 10.78 8.15 -5.98
N LYS A 61 11.69 7.50 -6.72
CA LYS A 61 11.43 6.30 -7.51
C LYS A 61 10.97 5.14 -6.64
N ASP A 62 11.69 4.84 -5.57
CA ASP A 62 11.35 3.74 -4.67
C ASP A 62 9.99 3.95 -3.98
N ARG A 63 9.76 5.15 -3.45
CA ARG A 63 8.47 5.47 -2.82
C ARG A 63 7.30 5.43 -3.81
N SER A 64 7.49 5.98 -5.00
CA SER A 64 6.49 5.95 -6.07
C SER A 64 6.21 4.53 -6.55
N TRP A 65 7.25 3.69 -6.66
CA TRP A 65 7.11 2.27 -6.97
C TRP A 65 6.27 1.54 -5.92
N ALA A 66 6.53 1.75 -4.62
CA ALA A 66 5.77 1.11 -3.53
C ALA A 66 4.29 1.50 -3.55
N LEU A 67 3.99 2.79 -3.77
CA LEU A 67 2.63 3.30 -3.95
C LEU A 67 1.93 2.64 -5.14
N LEU A 68 2.60 2.53 -6.29
CA LEU A 68 2.01 1.92 -7.49
C LEU A 68 1.86 0.40 -7.36
N ALA A 69 2.82 -0.28 -6.75
CA ALA A 69 2.80 -1.72 -6.50
C ALA A 69 1.57 -2.14 -5.68
N THR A 70 1.16 -1.30 -4.72
CA THR A 70 0.06 -1.55 -3.80
C THR A 70 -1.27 -0.93 -4.26
N GLY A 71 -1.24 0.30 -4.77
CA GLY A 71 -2.42 1.10 -5.08
C GLY A 71 -3.00 0.91 -6.48
N ALA A 72 -2.16 0.59 -7.49
CA ALA A 72 -2.61 0.58 -8.88
C ALA A 72 -3.62 -0.56 -9.15
N PRO A 73 -4.71 -0.33 -9.93
CA PRO A 73 -5.67 -1.39 -10.26
C PRO A 73 -5.04 -2.49 -11.11
N GLU A 74 -4.22 -2.08 -12.08
CA GLU A 74 -3.36 -2.95 -12.90
C GLU A 74 -1.90 -2.64 -12.55
N THR A 75 -1.17 -3.64 -12.08
CA THR A 75 0.24 -3.44 -11.74
C THR A 75 1.09 -3.44 -13.01
N ARG A 76 1.75 -2.31 -13.29
CA ARG A 76 2.69 -2.13 -14.41
C ARG A 76 4.12 -1.89 -13.95
N VAL A 77 4.39 -2.16 -12.69
CA VAL A 77 5.71 -2.07 -12.07
C VAL A 77 6.26 -3.46 -11.78
N ASP A 78 7.58 -3.57 -11.66
CA ASP A 78 8.24 -4.84 -11.33
C ASP A 78 7.83 -5.31 -9.93
N LEU A 79 7.17 -6.47 -9.84
CA LEU A 79 6.81 -7.17 -8.60
C LEU A 79 7.64 -8.43 -8.37
N SER A 80 8.78 -8.57 -9.06
CA SER A 80 9.71 -9.67 -8.82
C SER A 80 10.14 -9.67 -7.35
N ALA A 81 10.34 -10.87 -6.80
CA ALA A 81 10.82 -11.02 -5.43
C ALA A 81 12.16 -10.31 -5.22
N LYS A 82 13.05 -10.34 -6.22
CA LYS A 82 14.31 -9.59 -6.19
C LYS A 82 14.08 -8.10 -5.93
N ARG A 83 13.14 -7.48 -6.65
CA ARG A 83 12.83 -6.06 -6.47
C ARG A 83 12.22 -5.77 -5.10
N ILE A 84 11.30 -6.62 -4.63
CA ILE A 84 10.69 -6.51 -3.29
C ILE A 84 11.76 -6.64 -2.20
N GLU A 85 12.62 -7.65 -2.29
CA GLU A 85 13.71 -7.85 -1.33
C GLU A 85 14.71 -6.70 -1.33
N SER A 86 15.04 -6.15 -2.51
CA SER A 86 15.89 -4.96 -2.60
C SER A 86 15.26 -3.78 -1.88
N PHE A 87 13.96 -3.53 -2.07
CA PHE A 87 13.25 -2.45 -1.38
C PHE A 87 13.27 -2.65 0.15
N VAL A 88 12.96 -3.86 0.64
CA VAL A 88 13.00 -4.17 2.08
C VAL A 88 14.41 -3.97 2.66
N LYS A 89 15.47 -4.34 1.94
CA LYS A 89 16.86 -4.16 2.39
C LYS A 89 17.31 -2.70 2.41
N GLN A 90 16.73 -1.86 1.55
CA GLN A 90 17.07 -0.44 1.41
C GLN A 90 16.17 0.47 2.27
N ASP A 91 15.24 -0.11 3.03
CA ASP A 91 14.31 0.64 3.85
C ASP A 91 15.00 1.21 5.10
N GLU A 92 15.07 2.54 5.15
CA GLU A 92 15.66 3.32 6.25
C GLU A 92 14.61 3.77 7.29
N SER A 93 13.33 3.40 7.11
CA SER A 93 12.29 3.72 8.09
C SER A 93 12.52 2.98 9.43
N LEU A 94 11.86 3.46 10.48
CA LEU A 94 11.97 2.89 11.83
C LEU A 94 11.73 1.37 11.80
N GLU A 95 12.76 0.59 12.12
CA GLU A 95 12.75 -0.89 12.12
C GLU A 95 12.37 -1.54 10.77
N GLY A 96 12.58 -0.87 9.64
CA GLY A 96 12.23 -1.40 8.31
C GLY A 96 10.72 -1.53 8.08
N ARG A 97 9.94 -0.69 8.78
CA ARG A 97 8.48 -0.78 8.83
C ARG A 97 7.81 -0.56 7.48
N LEU A 98 8.34 0.32 6.65
CA LEU A 98 7.80 0.57 5.31
C LEU A 98 7.89 -0.68 4.43
N GLY A 99 9.03 -1.38 4.44
CA GLY A 99 9.25 -2.65 3.76
C GLY A 99 8.34 -3.75 4.30
N HIS A 100 8.16 -3.82 5.63
CA HIS A 100 7.24 -4.76 6.25
C HIS A 100 5.79 -4.51 5.82
N PHE A 101 5.33 -3.25 5.80
CA PHE A 101 4.00 -2.90 5.31
C PHE A 101 3.82 -3.19 3.83
N LEU A 102 4.85 -2.98 3.01
CA LEU A 102 4.80 -3.30 1.58
C LEU A 102 4.53 -4.80 1.39
N VAL A 103 5.32 -5.65 2.05
CA VAL A 103 5.16 -7.11 1.94
C VAL A 103 3.80 -7.55 2.52
N ALA A 104 3.35 -6.95 3.62
CA ALA A 104 2.02 -7.19 4.18
C ALA A 104 0.90 -6.88 3.17
N ALA A 105 0.92 -5.69 2.59
CA ALA A 105 -0.07 -5.21 1.65
C ALA A 105 -0.10 -6.04 0.37
N LEU A 106 1.07 -6.30 -0.23
CA LEU A 106 1.18 -7.16 -1.41
C LEU A 106 0.72 -8.58 -1.09
N GLY A 107 1.03 -9.08 0.11
CA GLY A 107 0.59 -10.38 0.58
C GLY A 107 -0.93 -10.46 0.74
N GLY A 108 -1.58 -9.44 1.27
CA GLY A 108 -3.04 -9.44 1.42
C GLY A 108 -3.78 -9.21 0.09
N LEU A 109 -3.21 -8.41 -0.81
CA LEU A 109 -3.75 -8.17 -2.16
C LEU A 109 -3.50 -9.31 -3.16
N ASP A 110 -2.88 -10.42 -2.72
CA ASP A 110 -2.47 -11.54 -3.58
C ASP A 110 -1.51 -11.14 -4.73
N ARG A 111 -0.61 -10.19 -4.47
CA ARG A 111 0.34 -9.61 -5.45
C ARG A 111 1.77 -10.13 -5.32
N LEU A 112 2.09 -10.89 -4.28
CA LEU A 112 3.41 -11.50 -4.15
C LEU A 112 3.60 -12.63 -5.16
N PRO A 113 4.82 -12.86 -5.69
CA PRO A 113 5.12 -14.05 -6.49
C PRO A 113 4.73 -15.33 -5.75
N ARG A 114 3.94 -16.19 -6.39
CA ARG A 114 3.27 -17.32 -5.74
C ARG A 114 4.23 -18.29 -5.07
N ASP A 115 5.34 -18.57 -5.74
CA ASP A 115 6.42 -19.46 -5.31
C ASP A 115 7.23 -18.91 -4.12
N GLN A 116 7.27 -17.58 -3.95
CA GLN A 116 8.11 -16.92 -2.93
C GLN A 116 7.29 -16.19 -1.85
N ARG A 117 5.96 -16.26 -1.92
CA ARG A 117 5.05 -15.58 -1.01
C ARG A 117 5.31 -15.92 0.46
N ALA A 118 5.44 -17.21 0.78
CA ALA A 118 5.65 -17.66 2.15
C ALA A 118 6.98 -17.13 2.71
N ASP A 119 8.05 -17.25 1.93
CA ASP A 119 9.39 -16.79 2.30
C ASP A 119 9.41 -15.27 2.52
N LEU A 120 8.81 -14.49 1.61
CA LEU A 120 8.74 -13.04 1.73
C LEU A 120 7.98 -12.61 3.00
N LEU A 121 6.83 -13.22 3.29
CA LEU A 121 6.06 -12.94 4.51
C LEU A 121 6.84 -13.32 5.77
N GLN A 122 7.52 -14.47 5.76
CA GLN A 122 8.32 -14.93 6.89
C GLN A 122 9.52 -14.00 7.16
N ARG A 123 10.19 -13.51 6.11
CA ARG A 123 11.31 -12.56 6.23
C ARG A 123 10.95 -11.30 7.01
N VAL A 124 9.72 -10.82 6.86
CA VAL A 124 9.20 -9.65 7.56
C VAL A 124 8.36 -10.01 8.80
N SER A 125 8.48 -11.26 9.27
CA SER A 125 7.80 -11.80 10.45
C SER A 125 6.26 -11.68 10.43
N ILE A 126 5.64 -11.77 9.25
CA ILE A 126 4.19 -11.76 9.11
C ILE A 126 3.66 -13.18 9.17
N ASP A 127 2.98 -13.50 10.28
CA ASP A 127 2.21 -14.74 10.41
C ASP A 127 0.79 -14.55 9.86
N THR A 128 0.45 -15.35 8.86
CA THR A 128 -0.88 -15.33 8.22
C THR A 128 -1.95 -16.07 9.02
N THR A 129 -1.57 -16.74 10.12
CA THR A 129 -2.48 -17.39 11.05
C THR A 129 -3.19 -16.35 11.91
N PRO A 130 -4.54 -16.32 11.97
CA PRO A 130 -5.27 -15.33 12.76
C PRO A 130 -5.20 -15.62 14.27
N ARG A 131 -4.13 -15.14 14.92
CA ARG A 131 -3.87 -15.40 16.35
C ARG A 131 -4.73 -14.57 17.32
N THR A 132 -5.16 -13.38 16.91
CA THR A 132 -5.98 -12.49 17.75
C THR A 132 -7.48 -12.71 17.50
N LEU A 133 -8.33 -12.32 18.47
CA LEU A 133 -9.78 -12.37 18.29
C LEU A 133 -10.22 -11.53 17.08
N TRP A 134 -9.69 -10.32 16.95
CA TRP A 134 -9.96 -9.44 15.80
C TRP A 134 -9.58 -10.09 14.47
N ALA A 135 -8.38 -10.67 14.35
CA ALA A 135 -7.93 -11.33 13.13
C ALA A 135 -8.81 -12.54 12.76
N ARG A 136 -9.28 -13.31 13.75
CA ARG A 136 -10.25 -14.39 13.52
C ARG A 136 -11.59 -13.85 13.03
N MET A 137 -12.09 -12.78 13.65
CA MET A 137 -13.38 -12.18 13.27
C MET A 137 -13.37 -11.65 11.84
N ILE A 138 -12.35 -10.87 11.46
CA ILE A 138 -12.27 -10.30 10.10
C ILE A 138 -12.08 -11.40 9.06
N SER A 139 -11.25 -12.42 9.35
CA SER A 139 -11.03 -13.55 8.44
C SER A 139 -12.28 -14.41 8.26
N ALA A 140 -13.00 -14.70 9.35
CA ALA A 140 -14.24 -15.47 9.30
C ALA A 140 -15.37 -14.71 8.58
N SER A 141 -15.47 -13.39 8.79
CA SER A 141 -16.46 -12.54 8.11
C SER A 141 -16.17 -12.46 6.60
N ALA A 142 -14.90 -12.35 6.22
CA ALA A 142 -14.48 -12.41 4.82
C ALA A 142 -14.74 -13.78 4.19
N ALA A 143 -14.55 -14.88 4.94
CA ALA A 143 -14.89 -16.22 4.48
C ALA A 143 -16.39 -16.40 4.18
N ARG A 144 -17.26 -15.71 4.92
CA ARG A 144 -18.72 -15.68 4.70
C ARG A 144 -19.17 -14.64 3.67
N GLY A 145 -18.28 -13.79 3.16
CA GLY A 145 -18.63 -12.75 2.18
C GLY A 145 -19.33 -11.52 2.78
N GLU A 146 -19.22 -11.30 4.08
CA GLU A 146 -19.90 -10.21 4.80
C GLU A 146 -19.21 -8.85 4.57
N LYS A 147 -19.43 -8.24 3.39
CA LYS A 147 -18.77 -6.99 2.99
C LYS A 147 -18.86 -5.87 4.03
N GLY A 148 -20.06 -5.65 4.59
CA GLY A 148 -20.29 -4.62 5.60
C GLY A 148 -19.52 -4.88 6.90
N THR A 149 -19.57 -6.11 7.41
CA THR A 149 -18.84 -6.52 8.62
C THR A 149 -17.33 -6.39 8.42
N VAL A 150 -16.80 -6.81 7.27
CA VAL A 150 -15.38 -6.68 6.93
C VAL A 150 -14.97 -5.20 6.89
N ALA A 151 -15.76 -4.33 6.28
CA ALA A 151 -15.47 -2.89 6.26
C ALA A 151 -15.44 -2.29 7.68
N LEU A 152 -16.39 -2.65 8.55
CA LEU A 152 -16.42 -2.19 9.93
C LEU A 152 -15.23 -2.72 10.75
N LEU A 153 -14.88 -4.00 10.61
CA LEU A 153 -13.74 -4.60 11.29
C LEU A 153 -12.40 -4.06 10.78
N ALA A 154 -12.31 -3.73 9.48
CA ALA A 154 -11.15 -3.06 8.90
C ALA A 154 -10.99 -1.66 9.50
N ALA A 155 -12.07 -0.87 9.57
CA ALA A 155 -12.05 0.45 10.20
C ALA A 155 -11.68 0.38 11.69
N ALA A 156 -12.24 -0.56 12.44
CA ALA A 156 -11.86 -0.81 13.83
C ALA A 156 -10.38 -1.21 13.97
N GLY A 157 -9.85 -1.97 12.99
CA GLY A 157 -8.44 -2.33 12.91
C GLY A 157 -7.51 -1.19 12.49
N LEU A 158 -8.02 -0.01 12.12
CA LEU A 158 -7.20 1.15 11.72
C LEU A 158 -7.29 2.32 12.70
N GLN A 159 -7.81 2.10 13.91
CA GLN A 159 -8.00 3.16 14.93
C GLN A 159 -6.71 3.67 15.59
N ALA A 160 -5.54 3.24 15.12
CA ALA A 160 -4.27 3.75 15.63
C ALA A 160 -4.10 5.23 15.27
N ALA A 161 -3.52 6.02 16.19
CA ALA A 161 -3.29 7.45 15.95
C ALA A 161 -2.31 7.69 14.79
N ASN A 162 -1.28 6.84 14.67
CA ASN A 162 -0.30 6.87 13.59
C ASN A 162 -0.18 5.52 12.91
N TRP A 163 0.18 5.53 11.62
CA TRP A 163 0.53 4.32 10.88
C TRP A 163 1.74 3.59 11.46
N ASN A 164 2.64 4.32 12.12
CA ASN A 164 3.77 3.72 12.82
C ASN A 164 3.36 2.88 14.04
N ASP A 165 2.13 3.03 14.53
CA ASP A 165 1.58 2.22 15.63
C ASP A 165 0.79 1.01 15.13
N VAL A 166 0.49 0.94 13.82
CA VAL A 166 -0.20 -0.21 13.22
C VAL A 166 0.81 -1.34 12.97
N PRO A 167 0.56 -2.57 13.44
CA PRO A 167 1.40 -3.72 13.09
C PRO A 167 1.26 -4.09 11.60
N PRO A 168 2.35 -4.40 10.86
CA PRO A 168 2.25 -4.83 9.47
C PRO A 168 1.33 -6.04 9.24
N VAL A 169 1.32 -7.00 10.17
CA VAL A 169 0.41 -8.16 10.14
C VAL A 169 -1.07 -7.75 10.15
N GLN A 170 -1.41 -6.63 10.77
CA GLN A 170 -2.77 -6.09 10.80
C GLN A 170 -3.19 -5.58 9.40
N LEU A 171 -2.28 -4.87 8.71
CA LEU A 171 -2.48 -4.46 7.33
C LEU A 171 -2.68 -5.66 6.40
N TYR A 172 -1.94 -6.75 6.60
CA TYR A 172 -2.12 -8.01 5.85
C TYR A 172 -3.56 -8.53 5.98
N PHE A 173 -4.10 -8.67 7.20
CA PHE A 173 -5.45 -9.19 7.41
C PHE A 173 -6.53 -8.25 6.84
N ILE A 174 -6.36 -6.93 6.97
CA ILE A 174 -7.29 -5.94 6.43
C ILE A 174 -7.35 -6.04 4.90
N THR A 175 -6.19 -5.98 4.24
CA THR A 175 -6.12 -6.01 2.78
C THR A 175 -6.58 -7.36 2.23
N ALA A 176 -6.21 -8.48 2.86
CA ALA A 176 -6.69 -9.82 2.51
C ALA A 176 -8.20 -9.97 2.62
N ALA A 177 -8.79 -9.48 3.72
CA ALA A 177 -10.22 -9.59 3.94
C ALA A 177 -11.02 -8.73 2.95
N LEU A 178 -10.61 -7.49 2.72
CA LEU A 178 -11.25 -6.59 1.76
C LEU A 178 -11.13 -7.13 0.32
N HIS A 179 -9.95 -7.60 -0.07
CA HIS A 179 -9.73 -8.24 -1.36
C HIS A 179 -10.65 -9.45 -1.54
N ARG A 180 -10.71 -10.35 -0.54
CA ARG A 180 -11.53 -11.57 -0.59
C ARG A 180 -13.02 -11.30 -0.81
N VAL A 181 -13.55 -10.19 -0.29
CA VAL A 181 -14.97 -9.83 -0.44
C VAL A 181 -15.24 -8.88 -1.63
N GLY A 182 -14.22 -8.63 -2.47
CA GLY A 182 -14.34 -7.78 -3.67
C GLY A 182 -14.42 -6.28 -3.37
N LEU A 183 -13.85 -5.84 -2.25
CA LEU A 183 -13.67 -4.43 -1.90
C LEU A 183 -12.26 -3.95 -2.28
N ASP A 184 -11.77 -4.38 -3.45
CA ASP A 184 -10.42 -4.10 -3.93
C ASP A 184 -10.01 -2.62 -3.97
N PRO A 185 -10.87 -1.67 -4.40
CA PRO A 185 -10.50 -0.26 -4.37
C PRO A 185 -10.12 0.22 -2.96
N TYR A 186 -10.85 -0.22 -1.94
CA TYR A 186 -10.55 0.12 -0.55
C TYR A 186 -9.30 -0.59 -0.04
N ALA A 187 -9.11 -1.86 -0.38
CA ALA A 187 -7.90 -2.61 -0.02
C ALA A 187 -6.64 -1.91 -0.55
N ARG A 188 -6.67 -1.49 -1.82
CA ARG A 188 -5.57 -0.78 -2.47
C ARG A 188 -5.37 0.63 -1.95
N MET A 189 -6.45 1.37 -1.68
CA MET A 189 -6.38 2.71 -1.09
C MET A 189 -5.70 2.68 0.28
N ILE A 190 -6.13 1.76 1.16
CA ILE A 190 -5.54 1.57 2.50
C ILE A 190 -4.06 1.15 2.40
N ALA A 191 -3.74 0.25 1.47
CA ALA A 191 -2.36 -0.16 1.23
C ALA A 191 -1.48 1.00 0.74
N ALA A 192 -1.97 1.80 -0.21
CA ALA A 192 -1.27 2.99 -0.68
C ALA A 192 -1.12 4.06 0.41
N GLU A 193 -2.12 4.20 1.29
CA GLU A 193 -2.04 5.10 2.45
C GLU A 193 -0.93 4.69 3.42
N ALA A 194 -0.80 3.39 3.75
CA ALA A 194 0.31 2.88 4.54
C ALA A 194 1.65 3.23 3.87
N MET A 195 1.75 3.03 2.55
CA MET A 195 2.91 3.41 1.75
C MET A 195 3.11 4.92 1.63
N ALA A 196 2.18 5.77 2.04
CA ALA A 196 2.33 7.22 2.00
C ALA A 196 2.67 7.81 3.38
N ARG A 197 2.17 7.19 4.45
CA ARG A 197 2.23 7.72 5.82
C ARG A 197 3.25 7.04 6.72
N THR A 198 3.81 5.90 6.34
CA THR A 198 4.93 5.28 7.06
C THR A 198 6.25 5.92 6.66
N GLY A 199 7.00 6.40 7.64
CA GLY A 199 8.33 6.99 7.56
C GLY A 199 9.01 6.88 8.92
#